data_AF-A0A830HRW2-F1
#
_entry.id   AF-A0A830HRW2-F1
#
_cell.length_a   1.000
_cell.length_b   1.000
_cell.length_c   1.000
_cell.angle_alpha   90.00
_cell.angle_beta   90.00
_cell.angle_gamma   90.00
#
_symmetry.space_group_name_H-M   'P 1'
#
loop_
_entity.id
_entity.type
_entity.pdbx_description
1 polymer ?
#
loop_
_entity_poly.entity_id
_entity_poly.type
_entity_poly.pdbx_seq_one_letter_code
_entity_poly.pdbx_strand_id
1 'polypeptide(L)'
;MSGYTTTTRVMHVPSSPPRGWVDDIGPPSFSIFGKGRRSEFRLGVSRWVVFFCLCHSARVHSLSSEGLPMESEESLASKVMRTVWVPWQRERRLVRERERIQATRRSACLDAGFNHAVVLRCDGGVACWGSNDGGQAPPDGVEGDFVAIAAGGYHSLALRRNGSVACWGRNIESQAPPDGVDGDFVAIAAGVVHSLALRRNGSVACWGHNGAGQAPPDGVEGEFVAISAGGDHSLALRRNGSVACWGDNDEGQAPPDGVAGDFVAIAAGGIHSLAIRRNGSVACWGENFEGQAPSDGIQGDFVAIAAGGIHSLAIRRDGSIACWGDNDAGQAPPDGVRGPFKTPEV
;
A
#
# COMPACT_ATOMS: atom_id res chain seq x y z
N MET A 1 -17.27 51.06 -8.99
CA MET A 1 -18.50 50.44 -9.52
C MET A 1 -18.22 50.00 -10.95
N SER A 2 -17.99 48.70 -11.14
CA SER A 2 -18.00 48.04 -12.45
C SER A 2 -18.41 46.60 -12.19
N GLY A 3 -19.55 46.20 -12.74
CA GLY A 3 -20.21 44.93 -12.46
C GLY A 3 -19.76 43.84 -13.40
N TYR A 4 -19.72 42.61 -12.88
CA TYR A 4 -19.73 41.40 -13.69
C TYR A 4 -20.97 40.60 -13.34
N THR A 5 -21.85 40.48 -14.32
CA THR A 5 -23.00 39.57 -14.32
C THR A 5 -22.54 38.28 -14.99
N THR A 6 -22.78 37.12 -14.39
CA THR A 6 -22.69 35.84 -15.12
C THR A 6 -23.83 34.93 -14.70
N THR A 7 -24.44 34.39 -15.74
CA THR A 7 -25.75 33.78 -15.82
C THR A 7 -25.77 32.36 -15.26
N THR A 8 -26.77 32.08 -14.43
CA THR A 8 -27.18 30.73 -14.00
C THR A 8 -27.64 29.90 -15.19
N ARG A 9 -27.09 28.69 -15.36
CA ARG A 9 -27.70 27.64 -16.18
C ARG A 9 -27.82 26.35 -15.35
N VAL A 10 -29.05 26.09 -14.91
CA VAL A 10 -29.49 24.79 -14.37
C VAL A 10 -29.81 23.88 -15.55
N MET A 11 -29.28 22.66 -15.58
CA MET A 11 -29.88 21.57 -16.35
C MET A 11 -29.70 20.22 -15.65
N HIS A 12 -30.81 19.78 -15.08
CA HIS A 12 -31.38 18.42 -14.99
C HIS A 12 -30.49 17.17 -14.87
N VAL A 13 -30.73 16.48 -13.75
CA VAL A 13 -30.56 15.03 -13.53
C VAL A 13 -31.73 14.27 -14.19
N PRO A 14 -31.47 13.06 -14.73
CA PRO A 14 -32.30 11.89 -14.40
C PRO A 14 -31.42 10.68 -14.03
N SER A 15 -31.52 10.15 -12.79
CA SER A 15 -32.37 9.02 -12.39
C SER A 15 -31.99 7.65 -13.01
N SER A 16 -31.37 6.78 -12.22
CA SER A 16 -31.31 5.32 -12.48
C SER A 16 -32.71 4.69 -12.41
N PRO A 17 -32.95 3.49 -13.00
CA PRO A 17 -32.79 2.25 -12.22
C PRO A 17 -32.31 1.00 -13.02
N PRO A 18 -31.95 -0.11 -12.34
CA PRO A 18 -31.33 -1.29 -12.95
C PRO A 18 -32.35 -2.40 -13.29
N ARG A 19 -32.20 -3.07 -14.44
CA ARG A 19 -32.73 -4.41 -14.79
C ARG A 19 -31.83 -4.94 -15.93
N GLY A 20 -31.27 -6.14 -15.97
CA GLY A 20 -31.71 -7.46 -15.51
C GLY A 20 -31.77 -8.35 -16.75
N TRP A 21 -30.85 -9.28 -16.93
CA TRP A 21 -30.95 -10.41 -17.87
C TRP A 21 -30.20 -11.63 -17.32
N VAL A 22 -30.96 -12.71 -17.22
CA VAL A 22 -30.64 -14.10 -16.94
C VAL A 22 -31.04 -14.87 -18.21
N ASP A 23 -30.47 -16.07 -18.37
CA ASP A 23 -30.68 -17.12 -19.38
C ASP A 23 -29.77 -17.07 -20.63
N ASP A 24 -28.91 -18.04 -21.01
CA ASP A 24 -28.80 -19.52 -20.91
C ASP A 24 -28.99 -20.14 -22.32
N ILE A 25 -27.93 -20.73 -22.92
CA ILE A 25 -28.01 -21.61 -24.10
C ILE A 25 -26.83 -22.62 -24.10
N GLY A 26 -27.14 -23.91 -23.93
CA GLY A 26 -26.25 -25.07 -24.08
C GLY A 26 -26.23 -25.69 -25.49
N PRO A 27 -25.61 -26.88 -25.68
CA PRO A 27 -26.24 -27.96 -26.46
C PRO A 27 -25.77 -29.39 -26.04
N PRO A 28 -26.21 -30.51 -26.69
CA PRO A 28 -27.43 -30.79 -27.45
C PRO A 28 -28.21 -32.03 -26.94
N SER A 29 -29.42 -32.18 -27.47
CA SER A 29 -30.35 -33.30 -27.33
C SER A 29 -29.99 -34.52 -28.20
N PHE A 30 -30.26 -35.73 -27.69
CA PHE A 30 -30.55 -36.92 -28.51
C PHE A 30 -31.57 -37.82 -27.78
N SER A 31 -32.59 -38.23 -28.53
CA SER A 31 -33.80 -38.92 -28.08
C SER A 31 -33.74 -40.40 -28.44
N ILE A 32 -34.10 -41.29 -27.50
CA ILE A 32 -34.59 -42.65 -27.81
C ILE A 32 -35.89 -42.90 -27.06
N PHE A 33 -36.95 -43.15 -27.83
CA PHE A 33 -38.27 -43.58 -27.39
C PHE A 33 -38.21 -44.99 -26.81
N GLY A 34 -38.80 -45.18 -25.62
CA GLY A 34 -38.88 -46.48 -24.96
C GLY A 34 -39.40 -46.39 -23.54
N LYS A 35 -40.64 -45.90 -23.38
CA LYS A 35 -41.56 -45.97 -22.23
C LYS A 35 -40.94 -46.16 -20.83
N GLY A 36 -40.86 -45.05 -20.09
CA GLY A 36 -40.81 -45.03 -18.62
C GLY A 36 -39.72 -44.14 -18.01
N ARG A 37 -39.83 -42.81 -18.19
CA ARG A 37 -39.08 -41.70 -17.54
C ARG A 37 -37.68 -42.03 -16.97
N ARG A 38 -36.62 -41.64 -17.72
CA ARG A 38 -35.23 -41.57 -17.23
C ARG A 38 -34.90 -40.17 -16.68
N SER A 39 -33.99 -40.12 -15.72
CA SER A 39 -32.94 -39.10 -15.63
C SER A 39 -31.58 -39.81 -15.48
N GLU A 40 -30.61 -39.44 -16.33
CA GLU A 40 -29.21 -39.88 -16.28
C GLU A 40 -28.31 -38.70 -15.85
N PHE A 41 -27.22 -39.06 -15.17
CA PHE A 41 -26.19 -38.22 -14.56
C PHE A 41 -25.32 -37.43 -15.56
N ARG A 42 -24.88 -36.22 -15.17
CA ARG A 42 -23.50 -35.71 -15.40
C ARG A 42 -22.99 -34.89 -14.20
N LEU A 43 -21.73 -35.13 -13.86
CA LEU A 43 -20.94 -34.61 -12.73
C LEU A 43 -20.54 -33.12 -12.89
N GLY A 44 -20.34 -32.41 -11.77
CA GLY A 44 -19.75 -31.06 -11.81
C GLY A 44 -19.55 -30.25 -10.53
N VAL A 45 -19.68 -30.79 -9.30
CA VAL A 45 -19.13 -30.18 -8.07
C VAL A 45 -18.47 -31.30 -7.26
N SER A 46 -17.17 -31.46 -7.47
CA SER A 46 -16.45 -32.68 -7.11
C SER A 46 -16.27 -32.83 -5.61
N ARG A 47 -16.71 -34.00 -5.12
CA ARG A 47 -16.35 -34.70 -3.87
C ARG A 47 -17.16 -34.52 -2.57
N TRP A 48 -18.09 -33.57 -2.44
CA TRP A 48 -18.75 -33.34 -1.14
C TRP A 48 -20.23 -33.74 -1.02
N VAL A 49 -20.93 -34.03 -2.11
CA VAL A 49 -22.34 -34.50 -2.07
C VAL A 49 -22.44 -36.03 -1.91
N VAL A 50 -21.35 -36.76 -2.16
CA VAL A 50 -21.34 -38.25 -2.05
C VAL A 50 -21.38 -38.74 -0.59
N PHE A 51 -20.99 -37.92 0.39
CA PHE A 51 -20.86 -38.38 1.78
C PHE A 51 -22.17 -38.39 2.58
N PHE A 52 -23.15 -37.55 2.25
CA PHE A 52 -24.43 -37.51 2.97
C PHE A 52 -25.47 -38.52 2.43
N CYS A 53 -25.40 -38.89 1.15
CA CYS A 53 -26.32 -39.88 0.56
C CYS A 53 -26.01 -41.34 0.95
N LEU A 54 -24.77 -41.66 1.33
CA LEU A 54 -24.39 -43.03 1.72
C LEU A 54 -24.89 -43.44 3.11
N CYS A 55 -25.24 -42.50 3.99
CA CYS A 55 -25.77 -42.82 5.32
C CYS A 55 -27.30 -42.97 5.39
N HIS A 56 -28.05 -42.63 4.33
CA HIS A 56 -29.51 -42.83 4.29
C HIS A 56 -29.96 -43.94 3.34
N SER A 57 -29.06 -44.49 2.52
CA SER A 57 -29.37 -45.57 1.58
C SER A 57 -29.08 -46.98 2.11
N ALA A 58 -28.74 -47.13 3.40
CA ALA A 58 -28.43 -48.41 4.04
C ALA A 58 -29.60 -49.04 4.82
N ARG A 59 -30.85 -48.63 4.53
CA ARG A 59 -32.04 -49.38 4.96
C ARG A 59 -32.95 -49.63 3.75
N VAL A 60 -33.28 -50.91 3.56
CA VAL A 60 -34.27 -51.51 2.64
C VAL A 60 -33.77 -51.61 1.17
N HIS A 61 -33.43 -52.76 0.58
CA HIS A 61 -33.96 -54.13 0.67
C HIS A 61 -32.87 -55.21 0.63
N SER A 62 -33.11 -56.24 1.43
CA SER A 62 -32.50 -57.57 1.42
C SER A 62 -32.77 -58.34 0.12
N LEU A 63 -31.73 -58.93 -0.47
CA LEU A 63 -31.80 -60.26 -1.08
C LEU A 63 -30.55 -61.05 -0.61
N SER A 64 -30.81 -62.27 -0.14
CA SER A 64 -29.94 -63.31 0.46
C SER A 64 -28.64 -63.58 -0.32
N SER A 65 -27.50 -64.00 0.27
CA SER A 65 -27.30 -65.00 1.33
C SER A 65 -25.89 -64.86 1.95
N GLU A 66 -25.88 -64.95 3.28
CA GLU A 66 -24.85 -65.41 4.24
C GLU A 66 -23.34 -65.08 4.04
N GLY A 67 -22.80 -64.32 5.01
CA GLY A 67 -21.55 -64.69 5.67
C GLY A 67 -20.32 -63.80 5.51
N LEU A 68 -20.38 -62.50 5.85
CA LEU A 68 -19.17 -61.70 6.14
C LEU A 68 -19.22 -61.14 7.57
N PRO A 69 -18.11 -61.18 8.34
CA PRO A 69 -18.12 -60.73 9.73
C PRO A 69 -18.29 -59.21 9.81
N MET A 70 -19.37 -58.76 10.45
CA MET A 70 -19.60 -57.36 10.78
C MET A 70 -18.56 -56.90 11.81
N GLU A 71 -17.56 -56.11 11.40
CA GLU A 71 -16.87 -55.24 12.37
C GLU A 71 -17.93 -54.27 12.93
N SER A 72 -17.99 -54.13 14.25
CA SER A 72 -18.99 -53.26 14.89
C SER A 72 -18.85 -51.83 14.37
N GLU A 73 -19.98 -51.13 14.20
CA GLU A 73 -19.98 -49.74 13.72
C GLU A 73 -19.09 -48.82 14.57
N GLU A 74 -18.94 -49.13 15.87
CA GLU A 74 -18.01 -48.44 16.78
C GLU A 74 -16.53 -48.60 16.37
N SER A 75 -16.13 -49.76 15.84
CA SER A 75 -14.76 -50.03 15.36
C SER A 75 -14.44 -49.19 14.11
N LEU A 76 -15.39 -49.12 13.17
CA LEU A 76 -15.26 -48.32 11.95
C LEU A 76 -15.28 -46.83 12.25
N ALA A 77 -16.19 -46.36 13.11
CA ALA A 77 -16.24 -44.97 13.55
C ALA A 77 -14.95 -44.54 14.28
N SER A 78 -14.41 -45.42 15.14
CA SER A 78 -13.14 -45.19 15.84
C SER A 78 -11.94 -45.17 14.90
N LYS A 79 -11.88 -46.07 13.90
CA LYS A 79 -10.85 -46.05 12.85
C LYS A 79 -10.91 -44.74 12.06
N VAL A 80 -12.08 -44.34 11.56
CA VAL A 80 -12.26 -43.09 10.77
C VAL A 80 -11.91 -41.84 11.59
N MET A 81 -12.30 -41.79 12.87
CA MET A 81 -11.89 -40.74 13.79
C MET A 81 -10.37 -40.58 13.85
N ARG A 82 -9.63 -41.70 13.97
CA ARG A 82 -8.18 -41.67 14.19
C ARG A 82 -7.37 -41.45 12.91
N THR A 83 -7.78 -42.03 11.78
CA THR A 83 -7.01 -41.94 10.52
C THR A 83 -7.38 -40.74 9.67
N VAL A 84 -8.58 -40.17 9.83
CA VAL A 84 -9.06 -39.07 8.98
C VAL A 84 -9.35 -37.81 9.78
N TRP A 85 -10.17 -37.89 10.82
CA TRP A 85 -10.66 -36.70 11.53
C TRP A 85 -9.57 -35.99 12.35
N VAL A 86 -8.78 -36.74 13.13
CA VAL A 86 -7.71 -36.17 13.97
C VAL A 86 -6.58 -35.53 13.14
N PRO A 87 -6.06 -36.16 12.06
CA PRO A 87 -5.10 -35.51 11.16
C PRO A 87 -5.68 -34.25 10.48
N TRP A 88 -6.93 -34.29 10.03
CA TRP A 88 -7.60 -33.15 9.41
C TRP A 88 -7.78 -31.95 10.37
N GLN A 89 -8.11 -32.20 11.64
CA GLN A 89 -8.18 -31.12 12.64
C GLN A 89 -6.81 -30.49 12.92
N ARG A 90 -5.74 -31.30 12.94
CA ARG A 90 -4.36 -30.79 13.06
C ARG A 90 -3.98 -29.95 11.85
N GLU A 91 -4.30 -30.41 10.64
CA GLU A 91 -4.00 -29.69 9.40
C GLU A 91 -4.76 -28.36 9.31
N ARG A 92 -6.05 -28.31 9.70
CA ARG A 92 -6.80 -27.05 9.78
C ARG A 92 -6.27 -26.09 10.85
N ARG A 93 -5.78 -26.61 11.97
CA ARG A 93 -5.14 -25.78 13.01
C ARG A 93 -3.83 -25.17 12.48
N LEU A 94 -3.04 -25.97 11.76
CA LEU A 94 -1.79 -25.51 11.13
C LEU A 94 -2.05 -24.51 9.98
N VAL A 95 -3.10 -24.70 9.19
CA VAL A 95 -3.52 -23.74 8.15
C VAL A 95 -3.99 -22.44 8.78
N ARG A 96 -4.84 -22.49 9.82
CA ARG A 96 -5.27 -21.29 10.54
C ARG A 96 -4.11 -20.55 11.23
N GLU A 97 -3.14 -21.29 11.77
CA GLU A 97 -1.93 -20.70 12.36
C GLU A 97 -1.01 -20.09 11.28
N ARG A 98 -0.88 -20.75 10.13
CA ARG A 98 -0.15 -20.20 8.96
C ARG A 98 -0.83 -18.97 8.39
N GLU A 99 -2.15 -18.97 8.28
CA GLU A 99 -2.97 -17.81 7.87
C GLU A 99 -2.89 -16.68 8.90
N ARG A 100 -2.85 -17.01 10.20
CA ARG A 100 -2.61 -16.04 11.27
C ARG A 100 -1.21 -15.43 11.17
N ILE A 101 -0.18 -16.24 10.97
CA ILE A 101 1.22 -15.80 10.74
C ILE A 101 1.37 -15.00 9.43
N GLN A 102 0.61 -15.34 8.37
CA GLN A 102 0.56 -14.57 7.12
C GLN A 102 -0.22 -13.25 7.27
N ALA A 103 -1.26 -13.22 8.10
CA ALA A 103 -2.00 -12.01 8.45
C ALA A 103 -1.18 -11.08 9.37
N THR A 104 -0.25 -11.61 10.17
CA THR A 104 0.77 -10.83 10.90
C THR A 104 1.94 -10.37 10.00
N ARG A 105 1.91 -10.60 8.67
CA ARG A 105 3.08 -10.48 7.77
C ARG A 105 3.00 -9.42 6.67
N ARG A 106 2.11 -8.44 6.71
CA ARG A 106 2.06 -7.37 5.68
C ARG A 106 1.56 -6.09 6.35
N SER A 107 2.39 -5.13 6.74
CA SER A 107 3.47 -4.52 5.97
C SER A 107 4.53 -3.99 6.93
N ALA A 108 5.79 -4.39 6.72
CA ALA A 108 6.89 -3.59 7.22
C ALA A 108 7.18 -2.51 6.17
N CYS A 109 7.14 -1.24 6.56
CA CYS A 109 7.68 -0.16 5.74
C CYS A 109 8.93 0.39 6.41
N LEU A 110 9.79 1.00 5.61
CA LEU A 110 10.99 1.69 6.04
C LEU A 110 10.95 3.10 5.49
N ASP A 111 11.55 4.02 6.23
CA ASP A 111 11.83 5.36 5.72
C ASP A 111 13.22 5.80 6.17
N ALA A 112 13.90 6.57 5.33
CA ALA A 112 15.28 7.00 5.55
C ALA A 112 15.32 8.53 5.65
N GLY A 113 15.73 9.01 6.82
CA GLY A 113 16.06 10.40 7.04
C GLY A 113 17.51 10.68 6.70
N PHE A 114 18.04 11.81 7.17
CA PHE A 114 19.38 12.26 6.77
C PHE A 114 20.51 11.35 7.28
N ASN A 115 20.45 10.97 8.56
CA ASN A 115 21.45 10.12 9.22
C ASN A 115 20.82 9.00 10.07
N HIS A 116 19.54 8.70 9.88
CA HIS A 116 18.82 7.64 10.58
C HIS A 116 17.77 7.03 9.66
N ALA A 117 17.37 5.80 9.95
CA ALA A 117 16.24 5.15 9.29
C ALA A 117 15.30 4.55 10.33
N VAL A 118 14.01 4.58 10.00
CA VAL A 118 12.95 4.03 10.82
C VAL A 118 12.22 2.93 10.07
N VAL A 119 11.77 1.92 10.83
CA VAL A 119 10.98 0.80 10.30
C VAL A 119 9.74 0.65 11.13
N LEU A 120 8.60 0.61 10.44
CA LEU A 120 7.35 0.15 11.01
C LEU A 120 7.33 -1.37 10.95
N ARG A 121 7.20 -2.01 12.10
CA ARG A 121 7.09 -3.46 12.24
C ARG A 121 5.64 -3.89 12.07
N CYS A 122 5.44 -5.16 11.73
CA CYS A 122 4.10 -5.71 11.54
C CYS A 122 3.27 -5.81 12.84
N ASP A 123 3.91 -5.69 14.00
CA ASP A 123 3.25 -5.60 15.31
C ASP A 123 2.83 -4.16 15.66
N GLY A 124 3.06 -3.20 14.77
CA GLY A 124 2.82 -1.77 14.98
C GLY A 124 3.99 -1.04 15.63
N GLY A 125 5.01 -1.74 16.16
CA GLY A 125 6.17 -1.09 16.75
C GLY A 125 7.03 -0.35 15.73
N VAL A 126 7.78 0.66 16.18
CA VAL A 126 8.77 1.37 15.36
C VAL A 126 10.16 1.05 15.88
N ALA A 127 11.05 0.65 14.97
CA ALA A 127 12.48 0.52 15.24
C ALA A 127 13.24 1.63 14.51
N CYS A 128 14.39 2.03 15.04
CA CYS A 128 15.25 3.05 14.44
C CYS A 128 16.72 2.61 14.51
N TRP A 129 17.51 2.97 13.51
CA TRP A 129 18.97 2.85 13.54
C TRP A 129 19.62 4.10 12.93
N GLY A 130 20.90 4.32 13.25
CA GLY A 130 21.66 5.51 12.83
C GLY A 130 21.88 6.49 13.98
N SER A 131 22.09 7.77 13.65
CA SER A 131 22.29 8.84 14.65
C SER A 131 21.06 8.97 15.55
N ASN A 132 21.31 9.24 16.83
CA ASN A 132 20.29 9.57 17.82
C ASN A 132 20.65 10.82 18.63
N ASP A 133 21.55 11.67 18.11
CA ASP A 133 22.08 12.84 18.84
C ASP A 133 20.99 13.89 19.14
N GLY A 134 19.91 13.90 18.36
CA GLY A 134 18.73 14.73 18.56
C GLY A 134 17.57 14.03 19.26
N GLY A 135 17.70 12.76 19.65
CA GLY A 135 16.62 11.95 20.22
C GLY A 135 15.61 11.43 19.19
N GLN A 136 16.01 11.32 17.91
CA GLN A 136 15.14 10.93 16.79
C GLN A 136 14.72 9.45 16.80
N ALA A 137 15.37 8.60 17.60
CA ALA A 137 14.91 7.23 17.80
C ALA A 137 13.72 7.21 18.78
N PRO A 138 12.66 6.43 18.49
CA PRO A 138 11.60 6.21 19.46
C PRO A 138 12.18 5.51 20.72
N PRO A 139 11.71 5.86 21.93
CA PRO A 139 12.09 5.15 23.15
C PRO A 139 11.77 3.65 23.06
N ASP A 140 12.52 2.83 23.80
CA ASP A 140 12.22 1.41 23.92
C ASP A 140 10.80 1.20 24.46
N GLY A 141 10.05 0.28 23.85
CA GLY A 141 8.72 -0.08 24.32
C GLY A 141 7.60 0.88 23.91
N VAL A 142 7.80 1.73 22.89
CA VAL A 142 6.66 2.38 22.23
C VAL A 142 5.86 1.31 21.48
N GLU A 143 4.95 0.66 22.21
CA GLU A 143 3.85 -0.11 21.65
C GLU A 143 2.81 0.86 21.11
N GLY A 144 2.59 0.85 19.80
CA GLY A 144 1.69 1.81 19.18
C GLY A 144 1.03 1.21 17.96
N ASP A 145 -0.27 1.46 17.81
CA ASP A 145 -1.05 1.15 16.62
C ASP A 145 -0.65 2.08 15.45
N PHE A 146 0.65 2.09 15.12
CA PHE A 146 1.21 2.88 14.04
C PHE A 146 0.92 2.22 12.70
N VAL A 147 0.62 3.05 11.70
CA VAL A 147 0.23 2.63 10.35
C VAL A 147 1.09 3.28 9.26
N ALA A 148 1.84 4.33 9.59
CA ALA A 148 2.85 4.92 8.73
C ALA A 148 3.96 5.57 9.57
N ILE A 149 5.10 5.78 8.94
CA ILE A 149 6.31 6.39 9.51
C ILE A 149 6.87 7.40 8.50
N ALA A 150 7.58 8.40 8.99
CA ALA A 150 8.39 9.29 8.17
C ALA A 150 9.66 9.71 8.92
N ALA A 151 10.81 9.81 8.27
CA ALA A 151 12.08 10.21 8.85
C ALA A 151 12.60 11.49 8.20
N GLY A 152 12.78 12.53 9.01
CA GLY A 152 13.29 13.83 8.56
C GLY A 152 14.80 13.96 8.74
N GLY A 153 15.27 15.21 8.85
CA GLY A 153 16.69 15.49 9.13
C GLY A 153 17.12 15.06 10.53
N TYR A 154 16.35 15.49 11.54
CA TYR A 154 16.66 15.31 12.96
C TYR A 154 15.45 14.89 13.80
N HIS A 155 14.37 14.45 13.15
CA HIS A 155 13.14 14.01 13.80
C HIS A 155 12.52 12.84 13.04
N SER A 156 11.72 12.04 13.73
CA SER A 156 10.95 10.92 13.20
C SER A 156 9.48 11.12 13.54
N LEU A 157 8.61 10.79 12.60
CA LEU A 157 7.16 10.83 12.74
C LEU A 157 6.59 9.41 12.65
N ALA A 158 5.53 9.15 13.41
CA ALA A 158 4.74 7.94 13.23
C ALA A 158 3.24 8.24 13.35
N LEU A 159 2.49 7.88 12.32
CA LEU A 159 1.04 8.05 12.24
C LEU A 159 0.36 6.87 12.91
N ARG A 160 -0.55 7.15 13.85
CA ARG A 160 -1.42 6.15 14.48
C ARG A 160 -2.67 5.92 13.66
N ARG A 161 -3.29 4.74 13.83
CA ARG A 161 -4.55 4.37 13.18
C ARG A 161 -5.71 5.33 13.49
N ASN A 162 -5.70 5.95 14.67
CA ASN A 162 -6.68 6.95 15.06
C ASN A 162 -6.46 8.32 14.39
N GLY A 163 -5.41 8.48 13.58
CA GLY A 163 -5.08 9.71 12.87
C GLY A 163 -4.24 10.72 13.66
N SER A 164 -3.74 10.38 14.87
CA SER A 164 -2.78 11.22 15.59
C SER A 164 -1.33 10.90 15.23
N VAL A 165 -0.42 11.85 15.44
CA VAL A 165 0.99 11.70 15.03
C VAL A 165 1.90 11.72 16.26
N ALA A 166 2.78 10.72 16.39
CA ALA A 166 3.93 10.82 17.29
C ALA A 166 5.08 11.51 16.57
N CYS A 167 5.86 12.25 17.33
CA CYS A 167 7.14 12.79 16.90
C CYS A 167 8.21 12.48 17.95
N TRP A 168 9.39 12.09 17.49
CA TRP A 168 10.60 11.95 18.29
C TRP A 168 11.71 12.76 17.65
N GLY A 169 12.64 13.26 18.45
CA GLY A 169 13.78 14.00 17.97
C GLY A 169 13.71 15.50 18.25
N ARG A 170 14.48 16.24 17.44
CA ARG A 170 14.65 17.68 17.60
C ARG A 170 13.34 18.42 17.34
N ASN A 171 12.97 19.30 18.27
CA ASN A 171 11.75 20.12 18.19
C ASN A 171 12.00 21.64 18.31
N ILE A 172 13.19 22.12 17.94
CA ILE A 172 13.54 23.54 18.12
C ILE A 172 12.86 24.47 17.11
N GLU A 173 12.41 23.93 15.97
CA GLU A 173 11.65 24.67 14.95
C GLU A 173 10.15 24.35 15.06
N SER A 174 9.72 23.64 16.12
CA SER A 174 8.35 23.10 16.26
C SER A 174 8.01 21.99 15.25
N GLN A 175 8.95 21.06 14.99
CA GLN A 175 8.76 19.88 14.13
C GLN A 175 7.85 18.79 14.72
N ALA A 176 7.39 18.93 15.97
CA ALA A 176 6.35 18.09 16.54
C ALA A 176 4.95 18.64 16.20
N PRO A 177 3.94 17.77 16.00
CA PRO A 177 2.57 18.23 15.81
C PRO A 177 2.12 19.09 17.01
N PRO A 178 1.52 20.27 16.79
CA PRO A 178 1.03 21.09 17.87
C PRO A 178 -0.11 20.41 18.64
N ASP A 179 -0.25 20.74 19.93
CA ASP A 179 -1.34 20.23 20.77
C ASP A 179 -2.71 20.51 20.14
N GLY A 180 -3.58 19.49 20.12
CA GLY A 180 -4.93 19.59 19.57
C GLY A 180 -5.02 19.45 18.05
N VAL A 181 -3.91 19.22 17.36
CA VAL A 181 -3.87 18.93 15.91
C VAL A 181 -3.77 17.42 15.69
N ASP A 182 -4.81 16.67 16.06
CA ASP A 182 -4.82 15.21 15.97
C ASP A 182 -6.16 14.66 15.45
N GLY A 183 -6.13 13.48 14.81
CA GLY A 183 -7.30 12.60 14.70
C GLY A 183 -7.92 12.41 13.31
N ASP A 184 -7.40 13.05 12.27
CA ASP A 184 -7.93 12.97 10.90
C ASP A 184 -6.87 12.78 9.81
N PHE A 185 -5.60 12.63 10.19
CA PHE A 185 -4.50 12.42 9.27
C PHE A 185 -4.52 11.01 8.66
N VAL A 186 -4.17 10.92 7.38
CA VAL A 186 -4.12 9.67 6.60
C VAL A 186 -2.74 9.40 5.99
N ALA A 187 -1.87 10.41 5.92
CA ALA A 187 -0.46 10.27 5.55
C ALA A 187 0.39 11.33 6.24
N ILE A 188 1.69 11.05 6.34
CA ILE A 188 2.70 11.94 6.92
C ILE A 188 3.93 11.97 6.01
N ALA A 189 4.68 13.07 6.03
CA ALA A 189 5.99 13.20 5.41
C ALA A 189 6.87 14.10 6.28
N ALA A 190 8.19 13.89 6.27
CA ALA A 190 9.14 14.64 7.08
C ALA A 190 10.26 15.18 6.18
N GLY A 191 10.45 16.50 6.20
CA GLY A 191 11.59 17.15 5.56
C GLY A 191 12.76 17.29 6.51
N VAL A 192 13.75 18.12 6.16
CA VAL A 192 14.94 18.32 7.02
C VAL A 192 14.55 18.92 8.38
N VAL A 193 13.73 19.97 8.37
CA VAL A 193 13.29 20.73 9.57
C VAL A 193 11.79 21.05 9.60
N HIS A 194 11.00 20.46 8.72
CA HIS A 194 9.54 20.61 8.69
C HIS A 194 8.84 19.26 8.55
N SER A 195 7.55 19.24 8.80
CA SER A 195 6.71 18.05 8.74
C SER A 195 5.40 18.37 8.05
N LEU A 196 4.90 17.39 7.29
CA LEU A 196 3.62 17.46 6.60
C LEU A 196 2.71 16.35 7.09
N ALA A 197 1.41 16.62 7.12
CA ALA A 197 0.39 15.58 7.24
C ALA A 197 -0.81 15.85 6.34
N LEU A 198 -1.23 14.81 5.64
CA LEU A 198 -2.40 14.84 4.77
C LEU A 198 -3.63 14.46 5.58
N ARG A 199 -4.65 15.33 5.57
CA ARG A 199 -5.95 15.08 6.19
C ARG A 199 -6.85 14.28 5.24
N ARG A 200 -7.83 13.57 5.81
CA ARG A 200 -8.81 12.78 5.04
C ARG A 200 -9.64 13.59 4.04
N ASN A 201 -9.87 14.87 4.33
CA ASN A 201 -10.57 15.80 3.43
C ASN A 201 -9.70 16.29 2.25
N GLY A 202 -8.43 15.87 2.18
CA GLY A 202 -7.48 16.25 1.15
C GLY A 202 -6.61 17.46 1.50
N SER A 203 -6.86 18.21 2.57
CA SER A 203 -5.98 19.33 2.93
C SER A 203 -4.69 18.88 3.64
N VAL A 204 -3.68 19.74 3.61
CA VAL A 204 -2.36 19.43 4.19
C VAL A 204 -2.12 20.35 5.40
N ALA A 205 -1.75 19.74 6.52
CA ALA A 205 -1.18 20.45 7.66
C ALA A 205 0.35 20.45 7.53
N CYS A 206 0.98 21.55 7.96
CA CYS A 206 2.42 21.68 8.04
C CYS A 206 2.80 22.25 9.40
N TRP A 207 3.89 21.77 9.97
CA TRP A 207 4.52 22.31 11.17
C TRP A 207 6.04 22.21 11.06
N GLY A 208 6.76 22.92 11.92
CA GLY A 208 8.20 23.07 11.82
C GLY A 208 8.61 24.37 11.12
N HIS A 209 9.82 24.35 10.58
CA HIS A 209 10.42 25.49 9.90
C HIS A 209 9.62 25.93 8.67
N ASN A 210 9.38 27.23 8.52
CA ASN A 210 8.65 27.82 7.40
C ASN A 210 9.39 29.02 6.75
N GLY A 211 10.71 29.14 6.95
CA GLY A 211 11.48 30.30 6.48
C GLY A 211 11.53 30.46 4.95
N ALA A 212 11.36 29.36 4.21
CA ALA A 212 11.30 29.35 2.75
C ALA A 212 9.85 29.23 2.22
N GLY A 213 8.85 29.19 3.10
CA GLY A 213 7.45 28.95 2.71
C GLY A 213 7.11 27.48 2.51
N GLN A 214 7.73 26.56 3.26
CA GLN A 214 7.49 25.11 3.25
C GLN A 214 6.01 24.73 3.48
N ALA A 215 5.25 25.57 4.18
CA ALA A 215 3.84 25.34 4.45
C ALA A 215 2.95 25.67 3.23
N PRO A 216 1.83 24.94 3.05
CA PRO A 216 0.86 25.29 2.02
C PRO A 216 0.34 26.72 2.26
N PRO A 217 0.31 27.58 1.22
CA PRO A 217 -0.33 28.89 1.31
C PRO A 217 -1.81 28.79 1.69
N ASP A 218 -2.32 29.84 2.35
CA ASP A 218 -3.74 29.93 2.71
C ASP A 218 -4.64 29.79 1.47
N GLY A 219 -5.74 29.04 1.62
CA GLY A 219 -6.71 28.86 0.55
C GLY A 219 -6.28 27.89 -0.56
N VAL A 220 -5.16 27.17 -0.41
CA VAL A 220 -4.85 26.03 -1.27
C VAL A 220 -5.78 24.87 -0.91
N GLU A 221 -6.98 24.91 -1.45
CA GLU A 221 -7.89 23.77 -1.51
C GLU A 221 -7.31 22.78 -2.51
N GLY A 222 -6.89 21.62 -2.02
CA GLY A 222 -6.40 20.55 -2.88
C GLY A 222 -7.09 19.27 -2.49
N GLU A 223 -7.70 18.60 -3.45
CA GLU A 223 -7.99 17.17 -3.35
C GLU A 223 -6.67 16.38 -3.41
N PHE A 224 -5.76 16.64 -2.46
CA PHE A 224 -4.48 16.00 -2.40
C PHE A 224 -4.66 14.54 -2.00
N VAL A 225 -3.89 13.67 -2.66
CA VAL A 225 -3.93 12.22 -2.46
C VAL A 225 -2.57 11.67 -1.99
N ALA A 226 -1.50 12.46 -2.13
CA ALA A 226 -0.18 12.14 -1.60
C ALA A 226 0.60 13.42 -1.30
N ILE A 227 1.57 13.31 -0.40
CA ILE A 227 2.49 14.36 0.02
C ILE A 227 3.92 13.82 0.06
N SER A 228 4.91 14.67 -0.14
CA SER A 228 6.33 14.38 0.08
C SER A 228 7.03 15.65 0.56
N ALA A 229 8.00 15.52 1.46
CA ALA A 229 8.77 16.64 1.99
C ALA A 229 10.25 16.45 1.64
N GLY A 230 10.86 17.49 1.08
CA GLY A 230 12.27 17.51 0.70
C GLY A 230 13.14 18.21 1.75
N GLY A 231 14.26 18.79 1.32
CA GLY A 231 15.09 19.65 2.16
C GLY A 231 14.29 20.81 2.76
N ASP A 232 14.00 21.78 1.91
CA ASP A 232 13.25 23.00 2.24
C ASP A 232 12.06 23.26 1.30
N HIS A 233 11.61 22.23 0.60
CA HIS A 233 10.41 22.28 -0.26
C HIS A 233 9.45 21.13 0.06
N SER A 234 8.20 21.31 -0.33
CA SER A 234 7.09 20.39 -0.08
C SER A 234 6.34 20.12 -1.36
N LEU A 235 6.01 18.86 -1.63
CA LEU A 235 5.23 18.41 -2.77
C LEU A 235 3.88 17.85 -2.32
N ALA A 236 2.85 18.10 -3.12
CA ALA A 236 1.54 17.48 -2.93
C ALA A 236 0.90 17.10 -4.28
N LEU A 237 0.52 15.83 -4.42
CA LEU A 237 -0.11 15.27 -5.63
C LEU A 237 -1.63 15.40 -5.52
N ARG A 238 -2.27 15.97 -6.54
CA ARG A 238 -3.73 16.05 -6.66
C ARG A 238 -4.30 14.81 -7.33
N ARG A 239 -5.58 14.53 -7.05
CA ARG A 239 -6.35 13.45 -7.67
C ARG A 239 -6.37 13.49 -9.21
N ASN A 240 -6.31 14.70 -9.79
CA ASN A 240 -6.27 14.89 -11.25
C ASN A 240 -4.88 14.63 -11.85
N GLY A 241 -3.87 14.30 -11.05
CA GLY A 241 -2.50 14.00 -11.51
C GLY A 241 -1.56 15.21 -11.58
N SER A 242 -1.99 16.41 -11.19
CA SER A 242 -1.09 17.57 -11.08
C SER A 242 -0.39 17.65 -9.72
N VAL A 243 0.78 18.29 -9.68
CA VAL A 243 1.60 18.45 -8.47
C VAL A 243 1.60 19.92 -8.06
N ALA A 244 1.37 20.20 -6.77
CA ALA A 244 1.75 21.49 -6.18
C ALA A 244 3.10 21.35 -5.49
N CYS A 245 3.85 22.45 -5.49
CA CYS A 245 5.08 22.63 -4.75
C CYS A 245 5.00 23.91 -3.92
N TRP A 246 5.54 23.87 -2.71
CA TRP A 246 5.72 25.02 -1.81
C TRP A 246 7.13 24.97 -1.22
N GLY A 247 7.61 26.08 -0.68
CA GLY A 247 8.95 26.17 -0.11
C GLY A 247 9.99 26.68 -1.10
N ASP A 248 11.23 26.30 -0.84
CA ASP A 248 12.39 26.69 -1.65
C ASP A 248 12.22 26.25 -3.11
N ASN A 249 12.60 27.16 -4.01
CA ASN A 249 12.59 26.94 -5.45
C ASN A 249 13.85 27.53 -6.13
N ASP A 250 14.89 27.86 -5.38
CA ASP A 250 16.10 28.51 -5.91
C ASP A 250 16.81 27.65 -6.97
N GLU A 251 16.68 26.32 -6.89
CA GLU A 251 17.24 25.35 -7.85
C GLU A 251 16.17 24.78 -8.82
N GLY A 252 14.94 25.31 -8.79
CA GLY A 252 13.84 24.84 -9.64
C GLY A 252 13.17 23.55 -9.14
N GLN A 253 13.05 23.38 -7.83
CA GLN A 253 12.40 22.23 -7.16
C GLN A 253 10.87 22.18 -7.34
N ALA A 254 10.26 23.19 -7.95
CA ALA A 254 8.87 23.18 -8.39
C ALA A 254 8.72 22.62 -9.82
N PRO A 255 7.61 21.92 -10.13
CA PRO A 255 7.35 21.46 -11.48
C PRO A 255 7.28 22.67 -12.45
N PRO A 256 7.97 22.63 -13.60
CA PRO A 256 7.90 23.70 -14.59
C PRO A 256 6.47 23.97 -15.08
N ASP A 257 6.20 25.22 -15.47
CA ASP A 257 4.91 25.61 -16.03
C ASP A 257 4.54 24.75 -17.26
N GLY A 258 3.27 24.35 -17.33
CA GLY A 258 2.76 23.58 -18.47
C GLY A 258 3.11 22.09 -18.46
N VAL A 259 3.76 21.58 -17.41
CA VAL A 259 3.85 20.14 -17.16
C VAL A 259 2.46 19.62 -16.79
N ALA A 260 1.67 19.27 -17.82
CA ALA A 260 0.31 18.76 -17.66
C ALA A 260 0.35 17.39 -16.96
N GLY A 261 -0.39 17.32 -15.86
CA GLY A 261 -0.35 16.24 -14.89
C GLY A 261 -0.98 14.95 -15.37
N ASP A 262 -0.12 13.93 -15.50
CA ASP A 262 -0.49 12.52 -15.52
C ASP A 262 0.30 11.77 -14.46
N PHE A 263 0.60 12.43 -13.33
CA PHE A 263 1.41 11.85 -12.28
C PHE A 263 0.60 10.92 -11.37
N VAL A 264 1.25 9.85 -10.91
CA VAL A 264 0.66 8.84 -10.02
C VAL A 264 1.45 8.68 -8.72
N ALA A 265 2.68 9.19 -8.66
CA ALA A 265 3.52 9.19 -7.46
C ALA A 265 4.47 10.40 -7.51
N ILE A 266 4.89 10.85 -6.33
CA ILE A 266 5.84 11.96 -6.13
C ILE A 266 6.90 11.54 -5.10
N ALA A 267 8.10 12.10 -5.21
CA ALA A 267 9.14 12.03 -4.18
C ALA A 267 9.96 13.33 -4.21
N ALA A 268 10.26 13.87 -3.03
CA ALA A 268 11.04 15.08 -2.84
C ALA A 268 12.40 14.69 -2.25
N GLY A 269 13.48 15.11 -2.89
CA GLY A 269 14.85 14.96 -2.40
C GLY A 269 15.31 16.17 -1.61
N GLY A 270 16.62 16.30 -1.39
CA GLY A 270 17.19 17.48 -0.73
C GLY A 270 16.90 18.76 -1.51
N ILE A 271 17.26 18.75 -2.80
CA ILE A 271 17.27 19.90 -3.71
C ILE A 271 16.69 19.56 -5.09
N HIS A 272 16.02 18.42 -5.21
CA HIS A 272 15.36 17.97 -6.42
C HIS A 272 14.06 17.25 -6.10
N SER A 273 13.31 16.95 -7.15
CA SER A 273 11.98 16.37 -7.06
C SER A 273 11.72 15.43 -8.23
N LEU A 274 10.91 14.41 -7.96
CA LEU A 274 10.60 13.33 -8.88
C LEU A 274 9.08 13.10 -8.94
N ALA A 275 8.56 12.70 -10.09
CA ALA A 275 7.23 12.12 -10.20
C ALA A 275 7.12 11.03 -11.26
N ILE A 276 6.36 9.98 -10.96
CA ILE A 276 6.04 8.92 -11.92
C ILE A 276 4.83 9.34 -12.74
N ARG A 277 4.94 9.29 -14.06
CA ARG A 277 3.82 9.44 -15.01
C ARG A 277 3.03 8.13 -15.14
N ARG A 278 1.77 8.19 -15.55
CA ARG A 278 0.92 7.00 -15.80
C ARG A 278 1.52 5.98 -16.76
N ASN A 279 2.38 6.41 -17.69
CA ASN A 279 3.08 5.53 -18.62
C ASN A 279 4.31 4.82 -18.02
N GLY A 280 4.63 5.09 -16.75
CA GLY A 280 5.75 4.50 -16.02
C GLY A 280 7.05 5.30 -16.08
N SER A 281 7.16 6.37 -16.88
CA SER A 281 8.37 7.20 -16.90
C SER A 281 8.45 8.15 -15.71
N VAL A 282 9.66 8.60 -15.36
CA VAL A 282 9.90 9.56 -14.27
C VAL A 282 10.16 10.94 -14.85
N ALA A 283 9.45 11.95 -14.35
CA ALA A 283 9.80 13.35 -14.49
C ALA A 283 10.71 13.76 -13.33
N CYS A 284 11.69 14.61 -13.63
CA CYS A 284 12.61 15.13 -12.64
C CYS A 284 12.70 16.66 -12.79
N TRP A 285 12.88 17.36 -11.68
CA TRP A 285 13.10 18.81 -11.65
C TRP A 285 13.91 19.18 -10.39
N GLY A 286 14.53 20.36 -10.41
CA GLY A 286 15.49 20.81 -9.39
C GLY A 286 16.95 20.72 -9.84
N GLU A 287 17.86 20.77 -8.87
CA GLU A 287 19.30 20.73 -9.12
C GLU A 287 19.72 19.40 -9.78
N ASN A 288 20.71 19.46 -10.68
CA ASN A 288 21.17 18.31 -11.44
C ASN A 288 22.71 18.24 -11.61
N PHE A 289 23.49 18.82 -10.69
CA PHE A 289 24.97 18.78 -10.82
C PHE A 289 25.53 17.35 -10.80
N GLU A 290 24.90 16.44 -10.06
CA GLU A 290 25.30 15.04 -9.94
C GLU A 290 24.46 14.12 -10.83
N GLY A 291 23.61 14.68 -11.70
CA GLY A 291 22.70 13.91 -12.55
C GLY A 291 21.45 13.41 -11.83
N GLN A 292 21.10 13.94 -10.65
CA GLN A 292 19.97 13.51 -9.83
C GLN A 292 18.59 13.91 -10.39
N ALA A 293 18.53 14.93 -11.24
CA ALA A 293 17.31 15.43 -11.89
C ALA A 293 17.48 15.73 -13.40
N PRO A 294 17.68 14.71 -14.25
CA PRO A 294 17.83 14.93 -15.69
C PRO A 294 16.58 15.56 -16.29
N SER A 295 16.74 16.65 -17.08
CA SER A 295 15.62 17.43 -17.64
C SER A 295 14.71 16.63 -18.58
N ASP A 296 15.27 15.66 -19.32
CA ASP A 296 14.53 14.78 -20.22
C ASP A 296 13.77 13.68 -19.46
N GLY A 297 13.92 13.63 -18.13
CA GLY A 297 13.40 12.58 -17.26
C GLY A 297 14.08 11.24 -17.49
N ILE A 298 13.47 10.18 -16.96
CA ILE A 298 13.97 8.81 -17.09
C ILE A 298 12.88 7.91 -17.65
N GLN A 299 13.19 7.26 -18.76
CA GLN A 299 12.28 6.31 -19.40
C GLN A 299 12.34 4.95 -18.72
N GLY A 300 11.18 4.30 -18.60
CA GLY A 300 11.05 2.99 -17.96
C GLY A 300 9.61 2.66 -17.62
N ASP A 301 9.39 1.47 -17.02
CA ASP A 301 8.12 1.06 -16.44
C ASP A 301 8.24 1.08 -14.91
N PHE A 302 8.44 2.29 -14.35
CA PHE A 302 8.61 2.49 -12.92
C PHE A 302 7.27 2.48 -12.19
N VAL A 303 7.27 1.90 -10.99
CA VAL A 303 6.08 1.76 -10.12
C VAL A 303 6.28 2.38 -8.74
N ALA A 304 7.52 2.67 -8.35
CA ALA A 304 7.85 3.38 -7.12
C ALA A 304 9.13 4.21 -7.32
N ILE A 305 9.21 5.33 -6.60
CA ILE A 305 10.35 6.25 -6.58
C ILE A 305 10.66 6.63 -5.13
N ALA A 306 11.92 6.93 -4.86
CA ALA A 306 12.40 7.56 -3.64
C ALA A 306 13.51 8.54 -4.01
N ALA A 307 13.66 9.62 -3.24
CA ALA A 307 14.68 10.62 -3.44
C ALA A 307 15.44 10.82 -2.13
N GLY A 308 16.76 10.70 -2.19
CA GLY A 308 17.66 11.06 -1.10
C GLY A 308 18.08 12.53 -1.19
N GLY A 309 19.17 12.89 -0.51
CA GLY A 309 19.72 14.25 -0.55
C GLY A 309 20.07 14.72 -1.97
N ILE A 310 20.92 13.94 -2.66
CA ILE A 310 21.48 14.26 -3.99
C ILE A 310 21.45 13.00 -4.90
N HIS A 311 20.61 12.01 -4.56
CA HIS A 311 20.47 10.77 -5.34
C HIS A 311 19.02 10.33 -5.40
N SER A 312 18.72 9.42 -6.31
CA SER A 312 17.38 8.98 -6.63
C SER A 312 17.33 7.47 -6.83
N LEU A 313 16.22 6.85 -6.44
CA LEU A 313 15.96 5.44 -6.63
C LEU A 313 14.59 5.24 -7.28
N ALA A 314 14.48 4.24 -8.14
CA ALA A 314 13.19 3.80 -8.67
C ALA A 314 13.12 2.29 -8.81
N ILE A 315 11.93 1.74 -8.60
CA ILE A 315 11.63 0.32 -8.79
C ILE A 315 10.80 0.17 -10.05
N ARG A 316 11.23 -0.72 -10.95
CA ARG A 316 10.50 -1.11 -12.15
C ARG A 316 9.45 -2.16 -11.84
N ARG A 317 8.44 -2.30 -12.69
CA ARG A 317 7.37 -3.31 -12.57
C ARG A 317 7.90 -4.75 -12.50
N ASP A 318 9.05 -5.03 -13.11
CA ASP A 318 9.72 -6.33 -13.07
C ASP A 318 10.53 -6.57 -11.76
N GLY A 319 10.53 -5.60 -10.85
CA GLY A 319 11.24 -5.66 -9.58
C GLY A 319 12.71 -5.23 -9.63
N SER A 320 13.23 -4.85 -10.81
CA SER A 320 14.59 -4.30 -10.92
C SER A 320 14.66 -2.85 -10.41
N ILE A 321 15.82 -2.48 -9.88
CA ILE A 321 16.06 -1.14 -9.32
C ILE A 321 16.87 -0.31 -10.33
N ALA A 322 16.59 0.99 -10.38
CA ALA A 322 17.43 1.99 -11.02
C ALA A 322 17.84 3.02 -9.96
N CYS A 323 19.10 3.43 -9.98
CA CYS A 323 19.61 4.51 -9.15
C CYS A 323 20.38 5.49 -10.02
N TRP A 324 20.31 6.78 -9.68
CA TRP A 324 21.02 7.85 -10.39
C TRP A 324 21.25 9.04 -9.44
N GLY A 325 22.13 9.96 -9.82
CA GLY A 325 22.62 11.03 -8.94
C GLY A 325 23.95 10.67 -8.28
N ASP A 326 24.28 11.36 -7.19
CA ASP A 326 25.50 11.16 -6.42
C ASP A 326 25.64 9.70 -5.94
N ASN A 327 26.86 9.18 -6.02
CA ASN A 327 27.23 7.85 -5.54
C ASN A 327 28.58 7.81 -4.80
N ASP A 328 29.11 8.96 -4.36
CA ASP A 328 30.44 9.03 -3.73
C ASP A 328 30.54 8.21 -2.43
N ALA A 329 29.42 7.96 -1.75
CA ALA A 329 29.35 7.12 -0.55
C ALA A 329 28.90 5.67 -0.82
N GLY A 330 28.72 5.26 -2.09
CA GLY A 330 28.25 3.92 -2.45
C GLY A 330 26.77 3.65 -2.15
N GLN A 331 25.94 4.69 -2.13
CA GLN A 331 24.50 4.64 -1.87
C GLN A 331 23.67 3.99 -3.00
N ALA A 332 24.22 3.92 -4.22
CA ALA A 332 23.62 3.23 -5.34
C ALA A 332 24.18 1.80 -5.46
N PRO A 333 23.32 0.77 -5.61
CA PRO A 333 23.77 -0.53 -6.04
C PRO A 333 24.32 -0.45 -7.48
N PRO A 334 25.21 -1.37 -7.90
CA PRO A 334 25.65 -1.47 -9.28
C PRO A 334 24.46 -1.60 -10.26
N ASP A 335 24.58 -1.00 -11.44
CA ASP A 335 23.54 -1.05 -12.47
C ASP A 335 23.14 -2.48 -12.84
N GLY A 336 21.84 -2.72 -12.94
CA GLY A 336 21.30 -4.02 -13.38
C GLY A 336 21.24 -5.10 -12.31
N VAL A 337 21.42 -4.76 -11.02
CA VAL A 337 21.09 -5.68 -9.92
C VAL A 337 19.60 -6.05 -9.99
N ARG A 338 19.34 -7.30 -10.41
CA ARG A 338 18.03 -7.95 -10.42
C ARG A 338 18.02 -9.05 -9.38
N GLY A 339 17.09 -9.01 -8.43
CA GLY A 339 16.82 -10.18 -7.59
C GLY A 339 16.14 -9.88 -6.25
N PRO A 340 15.46 -10.89 -5.66
CA PRO A 340 14.82 -10.74 -4.36
C PRO A 340 15.90 -10.64 -3.28
N PHE A 341 15.81 -9.63 -2.43
CA PHE A 341 16.72 -9.46 -1.30
C PHE A 341 16.78 -10.76 -0.47
N LYS A 342 17.94 -11.43 -0.48
CA LYS A 342 18.34 -12.36 0.57
C LYS A 342 19.31 -11.62 1.48
N THR A 343 18.98 -11.63 2.76
CA THR A 343 19.87 -11.25 3.87
C THR A 343 21.20 -11.99 3.77
N PRO A 344 22.32 -11.40 4.24
CA PRO A 344 23.55 -12.16 4.43
C PRO A 344 23.26 -13.33 5.39
N GLU A 345 23.65 -14.54 5.01
CA GLU A 345 23.76 -15.64 5.97
C GLU A 345 25.09 -15.48 6.72
N VAL A 346 24.95 -15.25 8.04
CA VAL A 346 25.91 -15.29 9.15
C VAL A 346 27.23 -14.51 8.96
#